data_AF-F8NGG6-F1
#
_entry.id   AF-F8NGG6-F1
#
_cell.length_a   1.000
_cell.length_b   1.000
_cell.length_c   1.000
_cell.angle_alpha   90.00
_cell.angle_beta   90.00
_cell.angle_gamma   90.00
#
_symmetry.space_group_name_H-M   'P 1'
#
loop_
_entity.id
_entity.type
_entity.pdbx_description
1 polymer ?
#
loop_
_entity_poly.entity_id
_entity_poly.type
_entity_poly.pdbx_seq_one_letter_code
_entity_poly.pdbx_strand_id
1 'polypeptide(L)'
;MLERPNYSSNDIGTKGIRDMLEECGELISFDVLPPPHREGMVKAWAHFASPHDAQVAHDHLDGRRPNFIGRTRLSVRHVQTMSYMLPQRIYQKMEGDIAKLRCTWQGSNRVGVSVIERKFNTIAAEDSPPVLIKLSAEYIKQLSQLKLAFERIQHGDIVMQDKKPVWDDYFSRPVGISYLRNLERFHGIDIQAEPTRRTIALFGPIVQRDSARYEILGKVNHLRSQKFWDIPLAGRLIGLFVSGDLIKLQQNIGRENVVLNLEKRILTIRGNERIHQAACKAVQLAQSRHVDERRPAAAICPVCFSDAVIPIHMECGHTWCKNCLSGYLVAATGNKMFPLTCLGNDATCSQPISLTLAQNVLSASEFDALANASYWSYVHSHPNEFHHCPTPDCTQVYRSAPRDAILQCPSCLMRICPSCHVEYHDGWTCEELEAVDDKLFAEWSESHDVKNCPGCKIPIERSQGCNHMTCTRCQTHICWVCLATFPKGQGIYDHMRHEHGGIGL
;
A
#
# COMPACT_ATOMS: atom_id res chain seq x y z
N MET A 1 -37.15 -30.78 -42.97
CA MET A 1 -36.01 -31.57 -42.44
C MET A 1 -35.15 -30.61 -41.65
N LEU A 2 -35.25 -30.66 -40.32
CA LEU A 2 -34.33 -29.95 -39.43
C LEU A 2 -32.96 -30.66 -39.55
N GLU A 3 -31.97 -29.94 -40.06
CA GLU A 3 -30.60 -30.43 -40.20
C GLU A 3 -30.08 -30.85 -38.82
N ARG A 4 -29.65 -32.11 -38.73
CA ARG A 4 -29.07 -32.70 -37.54
C ARG A 4 -27.80 -31.91 -37.17
N PRO A 5 -27.52 -31.66 -35.89
CA PRO A 5 -26.24 -31.08 -35.49
C PRO A 5 -25.07 -31.92 -36.03
N ASN A 6 -24.13 -31.29 -36.74
CA ASN A 6 -23.00 -31.94 -37.42
C ASN A 6 -21.90 -32.46 -36.46
N TYR A 7 -22.19 -32.60 -35.17
CA TYR A 7 -21.28 -33.20 -34.19
C TYR A 7 -22.04 -34.21 -33.33
N SER A 8 -21.66 -35.48 -33.43
CA SER A 8 -22.34 -36.59 -32.77
C SER A 8 -22.00 -36.74 -31.28
N SER A 9 -20.97 -36.04 -30.77
CA SER A 9 -20.76 -35.83 -29.33
C SER A 9 -19.71 -34.73 -29.13
N ASN A 10 -19.91 -33.84 -28.14
CA ASN A 10 -18.85 -32.93 -27.68
C ASN A 10 -17.57 -33.71 -27.30
N ASP A 11 -17.71 -34.98 -26.91
CA ASP A 11 -16.61 -35.82 -26.43
C ASP A 11 -15.58 -36.14 -27.50
N ILE A 12 -15.99 -36.40 -28.76
CA ILE A 12 -15.04 -36.67 -29.86
C ILE A 12 -14.22 -35.43 -30.18
N GLY A 13 -14.87 -34.27 -30.28
CA GLY A 13 -14.20 -32.99 -30.51
C GLY A 13 -13.25 -32.63 -29.37
N THR A 14 -13.72 -32.79 -28.12
CA THR A 14 -12.94 -32.52 -26.91
C THR A 14 -11.71 -33.42 -26.81
N LYS A 15 -11.86 -34.72 -27.11
CA LYS A 15 -10.76 -35.67 -27.11
C LYS A 15 -9.73 -35.33 -28.19
N GLY A 16 -10.16 -35.09 -29.43
CA GLY A 16 -9.24 -34.74 -30.51
C GLY A 16 -8.46 -33.45 -30.26
N ILE A 17 -9.08 -32.44 -29.63
CA ILE A 17 -8.37 -31.22 -29.22
C ILE A 17 -7.39 -31.49 -28.08
N ARG A 18 -7.75 -32.32 -27.09
CA ARG A 18 -6.84 -32.72 -26.01
C ARG A 18 -5.59 -33.40 -26.57
N ASP A 19 -5.76 -34.36 -27.48
CA ASP A 19 -4.64 -35.10 -28.08
C ASP A 19 -3.69 -34.12 -28.80
N MET A 20 -4.22 -33.18 -29.59
CA MET A 20 -3.40 -32.13 -30.24
C MET A 20 -2.67 -31.21 -29.25
N LEU A 21 -3.25 -30.95 -28.07
CA LEU A 21 -2.61 -30.13 -27.03
C LEU A 21 -1.49 -30.90 -26.33
N GLU A 22 -1.68 -32.18 -26.05
CA GLU A 22 -0.67 -33.06 -25.44
C GLU A 22 0.55 -33.27 -26.36
N GLU A 23 0.38 -33.18 -27.69
CA GLU A 23 1.49 -33.17 -28.65
C GLU A 23 2.37 -31.91 -28.57
N CYS A 24 1.84 -30.79 -28.04
CA CYS A 24 2.55 -29.52 -28.00
C CYS A 24 3.45 -29.36 -26.76
N GLY A 25 3.26 -30.18 -25.72
CA GLY A 25 4.05 -30.13 -24.49
C GLY A 25 3.31 -30.72 -23.28
N GLU A 26 3.82 -30.46 -22.07
CA GLU A 26 3.25 -31.03 -20.85
C GLU A 26 1.95 -30.32 -20.43
N LEU A 27 0.82 -30.96 -20.75
CA LEU A 27 -0.52 -30.47 -20.42
C LEU A 27 -0.93 -30.89 -19.00
N ILE A 28 -1.08 -29.92 -18.10
CA ILE A 28 -1.52 -30.13 -16.71
C ILE A 28 -3.02 -30.35 -16.63
N SER A 29 -3.82 -29.49 -17.29
CA SER A 29 -5.28 -29.59 -17.25
C SER A 29 -5.92 -29.16 -18.56
N PHE A 30 -7.07 -29.77 -18.86
CA PHE A 30 -7.93 -29.35 -19.97
C PHE A 30 -9.39 -29.38 -19.53
N ASP A 31 -9.95 -28.19 -19.37
CA ASP A 31 -11.25 -27.92 -18.76
C ASP A 31 -12.21 -27.33 -19.80
N VAL A 32 -13.16 -28.11 -20.29
CA VAL A 32 -14.24 -27.60 -21.14
C VAL A 32 -15.25 -26.84 -20.28
N LEU A 33 -15.57 -25.61 -20.67
CA LEU A 33 -16.55 -24.79 -19.96
C LEU A 33 -17.96 -25.40 -20.12
N PRO A 34 -18.75 -25.51 -19.04
CA PRO A 34 -20.08 -26.08 -19.11
C PRO A 34 -21.03 -25.21 -19.95
N PRO A 35 -22.11 -25.79 -20.50
CA PRO A 35 -23.14 -25.04 -21.22
C PRO A 35 -23.82 -23.98 -20.33
N PRO A 36 -24.46 -22.93 -20.91
CA PRO A 36 -24.81 -22.78 -22.33
C PRO A 36 -23.66 -22.20 -23.18
N HIS A 37 -23.40 -22.83 -24.32
CA HIS A 37 -22.48 -22.32 -25.34
C HIS A 37 -23.16 -21.16 -26.10
N ARG A 38 -22.53 -19.98 -26.09
CA ARG A 38 -23.02 -18.83 -26.87
C ARG A 38 -22.52 -18.96 -28.32
N GLU A 39 -23.38 -18.59 -29.27
CA GLU A 39 -23.04 -18.59 -30.71
C GLU A 39 -22.59 -19.95 -31.27
N GLY A 40 -23.00 -21.05 -30.64
CA GLY A 40 -22.57 -22.40 -31.04
C GLY A 40 -21.08 -22.68 -30.78
N MET A 41 -20.38 -21.80 -30.04
CA MET A 41 -18.96 -21.92 -29.75
C MET A 41 -18.72 -22.62 -28.41
N VAL A 42 -18.02 -23.75 -28.45
CA VAL A 42 -17.50 -24.42 -27.25
C VAL A 42 -16.20 -23.74 -26.83
N LYS A 43 -16.07 -23.42 -25.54
CA LYS A 43 -14.84 -22.83 -24.98
C LYS A 43 -14.20 -23.81 -24.01
N ALA A 44 -12.88 -23.91 -24.05
CA ALA A 44 -12.11 -24.75 -23.15
C ALA A 44 -10.86 -24.01 -22.68
N TRP A 45 -10.34 -24.41 -21.52
CA TRP A 45 -9.08 -23.95 -20.96
C TRP A 45 -8.07 -25.08 -20.99
N ALA A 46 -6.91 -24.84 -21.60
CA ALA A 46 -5.75 -25.72 -21.51
C ALA A 46 -4.71 -25.04 -20.60
N HIS A 47 -4.16 -25.78 -19.64
CA HIS A 47 -3.10 -25.30 -18.77
C HIS A 47 -1.85 -26.17 -18.97
N PHE A 48 -0.75 -25.55 -19.36
CA PHE A 48 0.53 -26.21 -19.59
C PHE A 48 1.51 -25.96 -18.43
N ALA A 49 2.48 -26.85 -18.29
CA ALA A 49 3.53 -26.73 -17.28
C ALA A 49 4.48 -25.54 -17.52
N SER A 50 4.68 -25.16 -18.79
CA SER A 50 5.51 -24.00 -19.15
C SER A 50 4.77 -22.99 -20.04
N PRO A 51 5.10 -21.68 -19.94
CA PRO A 51 4.60 -20.68 -20.90
C PRO A 51 5.03 -20.94 -22.34
N HIS A 52 6.18 -21.61 -22.54
CA HIS A 52 6.68 -21.96 -23.85
C HIS A 52 5.77 -22.99 -24.54
N ASP A 53 5.40 -24.07 -23.85
CA ASP A 53 4.50 -25.09 -24.40
C ASP A 53 3.12 -24.51 -24.74
N ALA A 54 2.61 -23.60 -23.90
CA ALA A 54 1.38 -22.87 -24.16
C ALA A 54 1.47 -21.99 -25.42
N GLN A 55 2.64 -21.38 -25.67
CA GLN A 55 2.90 -20.61 -26.89
C GLN A 55 2.98 -21.53 -28.12
N VAL A 56 3.69 -22.66 -28.03
CA VAL A 56 3.75 -23.67 -29.10
C VAL A 56 2.36 -24.17 -29.45
N ALA A 57 1.53 -24.45 -28.44
CA ALA A 57 0.13 -24.85 -28.65
C ALA A 57 -0.70 -23.75 -29.34
N HIS A 58 -0.51 -22.48 -28.97
CA HIS A 58 -1.17 -21.36 -29.66
C HIS A 58 -0.75 -21.31 -31.13
N ASP A 59 0.55 -21.28 -31.41
CA ASP A 59 1.10 -21.18 -32.77
C ASP A 59 0.72 -22.39 -33.63
N HIS A 60 0.62 -23.57 -33.02
CA HIS A 60 0.25 -24.80 -33.72
C HIS A 60 -1.25 -24.87 -34.01
N LEU A 61 -2.13 -24.55 -33.05
CA LEU A 61 -3.57 -24.79 -33.17
C LEU A 61 -4.39 -23.59 -33.64
N ASP A 62 -3.97 -22.34 -33.40
CA ASP A 62 -4.79 -21.18 -33.77
C ASP A 62 -5.03 -21.12 -35.29
N GLY A 63 -6.29 -20.89 -35.67
CA GLY A 63 -6.71 -20.85 -37.07
C GLY A 63 -6.83 -22.22 -37.78
N ARG A 64 -6.41 -23.33 -37.17
CA ARG A 64 -6.57 -24.68 -37.77
C ARG A 64 -8.04 -25.09 -37.89
N ARG A 65 -8.29 -26.02 -38.80
CA ARG A 65 -9.64 -26.55 -39.11
C ARG A 65 -9.69 -28.09 -39.06
N PRO A 66 -9.58 -28.72 -37.88
CA PRO A 66 -9.61 -30.17 -37.77
C PRO A 66 -10.91 -30.79 -38.29
N ASN A 67 -10.81 -31.97 -38.90
CA ASN A 67 -11.96 -32.66 -39.47
C ASN A 67 -12.97 -33.10 -38.40
N PHE A 68 -12.49 -33.48 -37.21
CA PHE A 68 -13.32 -33.99 -36.11
C PHE A 68 -14.17 -32.93 -35.39
N ILE A 69 -13.98 -31.64 -35.70
CA ILE A 69 -14.87 -30.54 -35.28
C ILE A 69 -15.66 -29.96 -36.47
N GLY A 70 -15.81 -30.71 -37.55
CA GLY A 70 -16.55 -30.28 -38.74
C GLY A 70 -15.82 -29.19 -39.56
N ARG A 71 -14.48 -29.14 -39.50
CA ARG A 71 -13.63 -28.14 -40.19
C ARG A 71 -13.94 -26.69 -39.81
N THR A 72 -14.52 -26.48 -38.63
CA THR A 72 -14.66 -25.14 -38.04
C THR A 72 -13.29 -24.59 -37.64
N ARG A 73 -13.12 -23.26 -37.66
CA ARG A 73 -11.85 -22.60 -37.32
C ARG A 73 -11.65 -22.60 -35.81
N LEU A 74 -10.54 -23.16 -35.34
CA LEU A 74 -10.09 -23.00 -33.97
C LEU A 74 -9.63 -21.56 -33.72
N SER A 75 -10.02 -21.02 -32.58
CA SER A 75 -9.54 -19.74 -32.05
C SER A 75 -8.86 -20.04 -30.72
N VAL A 76 -7.53 -20.04 -30.73
CA VAL A 76 -6.68 -20.36 -29.59
C VAL A 76 -5.97 -19.09 -29.19
N ARG A 77 -5.89 -18.81 -27.89
CA ARG A 77 -5.22 -17.63 -27.37
C ARG A 77 -4.35 -18.03 -26.19
N HIS A 78 -3.10 -17.61 -26.22
CA HIS A 78 -2.23 -17.71 -25.06
C HIS A 78 -2.60 -16.60 -24.07
N VAL A 79 -3.02 -16.97 -22.87
CA VAL A 79 -3.46 -16.03 -21.84
C VAL A 79 -2.84 -16.37 -20.49
N GLN A 80 -2.50 -15.32 -19.76
CA GLN A 80 -2.01 -15.40 -18.39
C GLN A 80 -3.18 -15.30 -17.42
N THR A 81 -3.10 -16.00 -16.30
CA THR A 81 -4.25 -16.12 -15.38
C THR A 81 -3.83 -16.03 -13.91
N MET A 82 -4.70 -15.46 -13.07
CA MET A 82 -4.62 -15.45 -11.62
C MET A 82 -5.90 -15.98 -11.01
N SER A 83 -5.81 -16.68 -9.90
CA SER A 83 -6.94 -17.38 -9.29
C SER A 83 -7.04 -17.02 -7.81
N TYR A 84 -8.24 -16.66 -7.35
CA TYR A 84 -8.54 -16.33 -5.96
C TYR A 84 -9.65 -17.22 -5.44
N MET A 85 -9.44 -17.85 -4.29
CA MET A 85 -10.47 -18.64 -3.61
C MET A 85 -11.14 -17.79 -2.54
N LEU A 86 -12.43 -17.50 -2.71
CA LEU A 86 -13.21 -16.69 -1.78
C LEU A 86 -14.26 -17.55 -1.07
N PRO A 87 -14.44 -17.43 0.26
CA PRO A 87 -15.61 -17.98 0.92
C PRO A 87 -16.91 -17.40 0.33
N GLN A 88 -17.97 -18.19 0.19
CA GLN A 88 -19.22 -17.76 -0.44
C GLN A 88 -19.81 -16.47 0.17
N ARG A 89 -19.78 -16.36 1.51
CA ARG A 89 -20.21 -15.16 2.24
C ARG A 89 -19.45 -13.89 1.87
N ILE A 90 -18.17 -14.01 1.51
CA ILE A 90 -17.35 -12.87 1.08
C ILE A 90 -17.71 -12.53 -0.36
N TYR A 91 -17.83 -13.53 -1.24
CA TYR A 91 -18.23 -13.34 -2.63
C TYR A 91 -19.58 -12.58 -2.76
N GLN A 92 -20.59 -12.98 -1.98
CA GLN A 92 -21.93 -12.35 -2.01
C GLN A 92 -21.89 -10.84 -1.73
N LYS A 93 -20.95 -10.36 -0.90
CA LYS A 93 -20.80 -8.93 -0.60
C LYS A 93 -20.31 -8.11 -1.79
N MET A 94 -19.74 -8.77 -2.80
CA MET A 94 -18.91 -8.17 -3.84
C MET A 94 -19.37 -8.54 -5.25
N GLU A 95 -20.32 -9.46 -5.36
CA GLU A 95 -20.86 -10.00 -6.62
C GLU A 95 -21.22 -8.91 -7.62
N GLY A 96 -21.92 -7.85 -7.17
CA GLY A 96 -22.30 -6.72 -8.02
C GLY A 96 -21.09 -5.94 -8.57
N ASP A 97 -20.06 -5.71 -7.75
CA ASP A 97 -18.85 -5.00 -8.16
C ASP A 97 -17.99 -5.87 -9.10
N ILE A 98 -17.92 -7.19 -8.85
CA ILE A 98 -17.26 -8.16 -9.71
C ILE A 98 -17.99 -8.26 -11.07
N ALA A 99 -19.32 -8.28 -11.09
CA ALA A 99 -20.11 -8.27 -12.31
C ALA A 99 -19.88 -6.99 -13.12
N LYS A 100 -19.80 -5.83 -12.45
CA LYS A 100 -19.46 -4.55 -13.09
C LYS A 100 -18.05 -4.57 -13.68
N LEU A 101 -17.07 -5.07 -12.92
CA LEU A 101 -15.69 -5.26 -13.39
C LEU A 101 -15.68 -6.14 -14.67
N ARG A 102 -16.42 -7.25 -14.67
CA ARG A 102 -16.56 -8.10 -15.85
C ARG A 102 -17.13 -7.34 -17.06
N CYS A 103 -18.19 -6.55 -16.89
CA CYS A 103 -18.81 -5.79 -17.98
C CYS A 103 -17.88 -4.71 -18.56
N THR A 104 -17.19 -3.94 -17.70
CA THR A 104 -16.26 -2.88 -18.15
C THR A 104 -15.15 -3.43 -19.05
N TRP A 105 -14.68 -4.64 -18.76
CA TRP A 105 -13.58 -5.26 -19.50
C TRP A 105 -14.04 -6.12 -20.68
N GLN A 106 -15.34 -6.48 -20.77
CA GLN A 106 -15.93 -7.16 -21.92
C GLN A 106 -16.31 -6.23 -23.09
N GLY A 107 -16.70 -4.97 -22.81
CA GLY A 107 -17.10 -3.99 -23.83
C GLY A 107 -15.93 -3.32 -24.56
N SER A 108 -14.72 -3.48 -24.03
CA SER A 108 -13.48 -3.16 -24.75
C SER A 108 -13.10 -4.40 -25.54
N ASN A 109 -12.62 -4.31 -26.77
CA ASN A 109 -12.01 -5.42 -27.54
C ASN A 109 -10.74 -6.04 -26.87
N ARG A 110 -10.60 -5.91 -25.54
CA ARG A 110 -9.49 -6.31 -24.70
C ARG A 110 -9.86 -7.64 -24.05
N VAL A 111 -9.20 -8.67 -24.52
CA VAL A 111 -9.53 -10.07 -24.32
C VAL A 111 -9.46 -10.49 -22.85
N GLY A 112 -10.39 -11.36 -22.42
CA GLY A 112 -10.01 -12.48 -21.56
C GLY A 112 -10.39 -12.40 -20.08
N VAL A 113 -11.09 -11.38 -19.60
CA VAL A 113 -11.48 -11.36 -18.17
C VAL A 113 -12.62 -12.34 -17.91
N SER A 114 -12.30 -13.54 -17.42
CA SER A 114 -13.29 -14.56 -17.07
C SER A 114 -13.25 -14.86 -15.59
N VAL A 115 -14.17 -14.27 -14.84
CA VAL A 115 -14.49 -14.73 -13.49
C VAL A 115 -15.23 -16.06 -13.63
N ILE A 116 -14.53 -17.17 -13.37
CA ILE A 116 -15.10 -18.52 -13.43
C ILE A 116 -15.49 -18.96 -12.03
N GLU A 117 -16.79 -18.90 -11.73
CA GLU A 117 -17.34 -19.44 -10.49
C GLU A 117 -17.42 -20.97 -10.57
N ARG A 118 -16.72 -21.68 -9.68
CA ARG A 118 -16.90 -23.12 -9.48
C ARG A 118 -17.53 -23.36 -8.11
N LYS A 119 -18.80 -23.78 -8.10
CA LYS A 119 -19.47 -24.30 -6.90
C LYS A 119 -19.18 -25.80 -6.84
N PHE A 120 -18.50 -26.25 -5.79
CA PHE A 120 -18.25 -27.69 -5.59
C PHE A 120 -19.56 -28.35 -5.13
N ASN A 121 -20.11 -29.25 -5.95
CA ASN A 121 -21.18 -30.15 -5.52
C ASN A 121 -20.54 -31.30 -4.72
N THR A 122 -20.36 -31.13 -3.41
CA THR A 122 -20.06 -32.25 -2.51
C THR A 122 -21.32 -32.63 -1.75
N ILE A 123 -21.63 -33.93 -1.76
CA ILE A 123 -22.78 -34.58 -1.10
C ILE A 123 -22.66 -34.57 0.45
N ALA A 124 -21.73 -33.80 1.02
CA ALA A 124 -21.48 -33.75 2.45
C ALA A 124 -21.21 -32.33 2.97
N ALA A 125 -21.99 -31.96 3.99
CA ALA A 125 -21.80 -30.91 5.01
C ALA A 125 -21.94 -29.42 4.60
N GLU A 126 -23.14 -28.90 4.87
CA GLU A 126 -23.52 -27.66 5.60
C GLU A 126 -22.77 -26.32 5.52
N ASP A 127 -21.67 -26.14 4.79
CA ASP A 127 -21.06 -24.80 4.62
C ASP A 127 -20.81 -24.49 3.15
N SER A 128 -21.74 -23.73 2.55
CA SER A 128 -21.62 -22.91 1.34
C SER A 128 -20.25 -22.97 0.62
N PRO A 129 -20.11 -23.66 -0.54
CA PRO A 129 -18.81 -23.93 -1.16
C PRO A 129 -18.07 -22.64 -1.58
N PRO A 130 -16.73 -22.61 -1.49
CA PRO A 130 -15.96 -21.43 -1.88
C PRO A 130 -16.08 -21.16 -3.38
N VAL A 131 -16.00 -19.88 -3.74
CA VAL A 131 -16.07 -19.39 -5.11
C VAL A 131 -14.65 -19.10 -5.60
N LEU A 132 -14.24 -19.80 -6.65
CA LEU A 132 -13.04 -19.45 -7.41
C LEU A 132 -13.32 -18.20 -8.25
N ILE A 133 -12.42 -17.23 -8.22
CA ILE A 133 -12.42 -16.05 -9.10
C ILE A 133 -11.14 -16.11 -9.92
N LYS A 134 -11.29 -16.39 -11.21
CA LYS A 134 -10.18 -16.35 -12.17
C LYS A 134 -10.13 -14.96 -12.83
N LEU A 135 -8.94 -14.38 -12.90
CA LEU A 135 -8.63 -13.18 -13.67
C LEU A 135 -7.73 -13.61 -14.80
N SER A 136 -7.95 -13.15 -16.03
CA SER A 136 -7.11 -13.54 -17.16
C SER A 136 -6.99 -12.44 -18.20
N ALA A 137 -5.82 -12.37 -18.85
CA ALA A 137 -5.51 -11.43 -19.91
C ALA A 137 -4.38 -11.98 -20.81
N GLU A 138 -4.28 -11.49 -22.03
CA GLU A 138 -3.18 -11.86 -22.96
C GLU A 138 -1.85 -11.23 -22.54
N TYR A 139 -1.90 -9.99 -22.00
CA TYR A 139 -0.71 -9.24 -21.62
C TYR A 139 -0.64 -9.04 -20.10
N ILE A 140 0.55 -9.22 -19.53
CA ILE A 140 0.81 -9.06 -18.08
C ILE A 140 0.33 -7.70 -17.56
N LYS A 141 0.56 -6.61 -18.30
CA LYS A 141 0.16 -5.25 -17.91
C LYS A 141 -1.36 -5.13 -17.72
N GLN A 142 -2.15 -5.81 -18.56
CA GLN A 142 -3.60 -5.85 -18.44
C GLN A 142 -4.04 -6.69 -17.24
N LEU A 143 -3.38 -7.84 -17.02
CA LEU A 143 -3.63 -8.69 -15.85
C LEU A 143 -3.33 -7.95 -14.54
N SER A 144 -2.26 -7.15 -14.49
CA SER A 144 -1.90 -6.33 -13.33
C SER A 144 -2.93 -5.22 -13.07
N GLN A 145 -3.42 -4.54 -14.10
CA GLN A 145 -4.49 -3.56 -13.97
C GLN A 145 -5.79 -4.19 -13.45
N LEU A 146 -6.12 -5.39 -13.95
CA LEU A 146 -7.28 -6.15 -13.52
C LEU A 146 -7.14 -6.63 -12.07
N LYS A 147 -5.95 -7.12 -11.68
CA LYS A 147 -5.60 -7.47 -10.31
C LYS A 147 -5.80 -6.27 -9.38
N LEU A 148 -5.25 -5.11 -9.71
CA LEU A 148 -5.40 -3.90 -8.91
C LEU A 148 -6.87 -3.48 -8.78
N ALA A 149 -7.64 -3.59 -9.86
CA ALA A 149 -9.08 -3.29 -9.83
C ALA A 149 -9.83 -4.29 -8.93
N PHE A 150 -9.49 -5.57 -8.98
CA PHE A 150 -10.08 -6.61 -8.12
C PHE A 150 -9.67 -6.47 -6.65
N GLU A 151 -8.43 -6.12 -6.36
CA GLU A 151 -7.95 -5.82 -5.01
C GLU A 151 -8.70 -4.62 -4.42
N ARG A 152 -8.99 -3.58 -5.20
CA ARG A 152 -9.84 -2.46 -4.73
C ARG A 152 -11.24 -2.94 -4.33
N ILE A 153 -11.81 -3.88 -5.08
CA ILE A 153 -13.09 -4.48 -4.71
C ILE A 153 -12.93 -5.22 -3.37
N GLN A 154 -11.86 -6.00 -3.17
CA GLN A 154 -11.54 -6.70 -1.91
C GLN A 154 -11.45 -5.79 -0.68
N HIS A 155 -10.90 -4.59 -0.84
CA HIS A 155 -10.80 -3.61 0.24
C HIS A 155 -12.10 -2.83 0.49
N GLY A 156 -13.09 -2.97 -0.40
CA GLY A 156 -14.36 -2.25 -0.32
C GLY A 156 -14.22 -0.77 -0.68
N ASP A 157 -15.36 -0.09 -0.67
CA ASP A 157 -15.44 1.33 -0.98
C ASP A 157 -15.17 2.14 0.29
N ILE A 158 -13.95 2.67 0.42
CA ILE A 158 -13.51 3.42 1.60
C ILE A 158 -14.26 4.75 1.66
N VAL A 159 -14.82 5.08 2.83
CA VAL A 159 -15.46 6.38 3.06
C VAL A 159 -14.40 7.48 3.10
N MET A 160 -14.37 8.31 2.07
CA MET A 160 -13.40 9.40 1.89
C MET A 160 -14.08 10.78 2.01
N GLN A 161 -13.35 11.76 2.53
CA GLN A 161 -13.71 13.19 2.51
C GLN A 161 -12.42 13.98 2.25
N ASP A 162 -12.45 14.90 1.28
CA ASP A 162 -11.27 15.70 0.88
C ASP A 162 -10.02 14.86 0.58
N LYS A 163 -10.21 13.73 -0.11
CA LYS A 163 -9.17 12.74 -0.45
C LYS A 163 -8.48 12.05 0.75
N LYS A 164 -9.03 12.15 1.95
CA LYS A 164 -8.54 11.44 3.15
C LYS A 164 -9.57 10.43 3.64
N PRO A 165 -9.15 9.25 4.12
CA PRO A 165 -10.04 8.32 4.80
C PRO A 165 -10.69 8.98 6.00
N VAL A 166 -12.00 8.78 6.12
CA VAL A 166 -12.77 9.35 7.22
C VAL A 166 -12.77 8.40 8.41
N TRP A 167 -12.41 8.95 9.57
CA TRP A 167 -12.43 8.25 10.83
C TRP A 167 -12.74 9.18 12.00
N ASP A 168 -13.38 8.61 13.03
CA ASP A 168 -13.54 9.16 14.38
C ASP A 168 -13.49 7.98 15.35
N ASP A 169 -12.81 8.13 16.49
CA ASP A 169 -12.66 7.07 17.50
C ASP A 169 -14.01 6.60 18.08
N TYR A 170 -15.09 7.35 17.87
CA TYR A 170 -16.45 6.88 18.11
C TYR A 170 -16.73 5.51 17.49
N PHE A 171 -16.26 5.26 16.26
CA PHE A 171 -16.52 4.00 15.55
C PHE A 171 -15.75 2.80 16.11
N SER A 172 -14.71 3.02 16.92
CA SER A 172 -14.05 1.95 17.70
C SER A 172 -14.83 1.55 18.95
N ARG A 173 -15.79 2.36 19.40
CA ARG A 173 -16.52 2.14 20.66
C ARG A 173 -17.75 1.25 20.45
N PRO A 174 -18.23 0.53 21.47
CA PRO A 174 -19.43 -0.31 21.37
C PRO A 174 -20.66 0.42 20.80
N VAL A 175 -20.83 1.70 21.13
CA VAL A 175 -21.94 2.53 20.63
C VAL A 175 -21.77 2.84 19.14
N GLY A 176 -20.55 3.17 18.69
CA GLY A 176 -20.28 3.41 17.27
C GLY A 176 -20.34 2.12 16.44
N ILE A 177 -19.87 1.00 16.98
CA ILE A 177 -20.03 -0.32 16.36
C ILE A 177 -21.51 -0.67 16.20
N SER A 178 -22.32 -0.41 17.23
CA SER A 178 -23.78 -0.62 17.16
C SER A 178 -24.44 0.31 16.14
N TYR A 179 -23.99 1.56 16.04
CA TYR A 179 -24.46 2.50 15.02
C TYR A 179 -24.16 2.00 13.61
N LEU A 180 -22.93 1.54 13.34
CA LEU A 180 -22.57 0.98 12.03
C LEU A 180 -23.36 -0.29 11.72
N ARG A 181 -23.56 -1.20 12.69
CA ARG A 181 -24.41 -2.40 12.51
C ARG A 181 -25.86 -2.08 12.22
N ASN A 182 -26.38 -0.98 12.77
CA ASN A 182 -27.75 -0.54 12.46
C ASN A 182 -27.85 0.00 11.03
N LEU A 183 -26.85 0.77 10.57
CA LEU A 183 -26.75 1.21 9.18
C LEU A 183 -26.61 0.03 8.22
N GLU A 184 -25.79 -0.95 8.57
CA GLU A 184 -25.58 -2.20 7.85
C GLU A 184 -26.93 -2.90 7.58
N ARG A 185 -27.72 -3.10 8.64
CA ARG A 185 -29.06 -3.71 8.56
C ARG A 185 -30.07 -2.86 7.79
N PHE A 186 -30.05 -1.54 7.99
CA PHE A 186 -31.01 -0.63 7.37
C PHE A 186 -30.81 -0.53 5.86
N HIS A 187 -29.56 -0.40 5.42
CA HIS A 187 -29.21 -0.27 4.00
C HIS A 187 -29.01 -1.62 3.30
N GLY A 188 -28.90 -2.73 4.05
CA GLY A 188 -28.66 -4.06 3.50
C GLY A 188 -27.28 -4.17 2.83
N ILE A 189 -26.28 -3.50 3.40
CA ILE A 189 -24.87 -3.51 2.95
C ILE A 189 -24.01 -4.11 4.04
N ASP A 190 -22.74 -4.39 3.77
CA ASP A 190 -21.75 -4.77 4.80
C ASP A 190 -20.82 -3.59 5.06
N ILE A 191 -20.63 -3.24 6.34
CA ILE A 191 -19.81 -2.10 6.77
C ILE A 191 -18.68 -2.62 7.65
N GLN A 192 -17.44 -2.40 7.23
CA GLN A 192 -16.26 -2.83 7.98
C GLN A 192 -15.49 -1.60 8.47
N ALA A 193 -15.41 -1.45 9.78
CA ALA A 193 -14.55 -0.47 10.41
C ALA A 193 -13.24 -1.13 10.83
N GLU A 194 -12.11 -0.57 10.39
CA GLU A 194 -10.77 -1.03 10.76
C GLU A 194 -10.10 0.04 11.64
N PRO A 195 -10.12 -0.09 12.98
CA PRO A 195 -9.54 0.89 13.89
C PRO A 195 -8.04 1.11 13.71
N THR A 196 -7.31 0.06 13.35
CA THR A 196 -5.86 0.11 13.10
C THR A 196 -5.53 0.95 11.87
N ARG A 197 -6.29 0.78 10.78
CA ARG A 197 -6.13 1.54 9.53
C ARG A 197 -6.89 2.86 9.51
N ARG A 198 -7.74 3.10 10.53
CA ARG A 198 -8.65 4.25 10.63
C ARG A 198 -9.47 4.44 9.36
N THR A 199 -10.07 3.35 8.89
CA THR A 199 -10.86 3.33 7.65
C THR A 199 -12.20 2.66 7.89
N ILE A 200 -13.23 3.15 7.20
CA ILE A 200 -14.54 2.48 7.11
C ILE A 200 -14.74 2.10 5.65
N ALA A 201 -14.89 0.80 5.38
CA ALA A 201 -15.12 0.25 4.05
C ALA A 201 -16.58 -0.22 3.90
N LEU A 202 -17.17 0.09 2.75
CA LEU A 202 -18.56 -0.26 2.41
C LEU A 202 -18.60 -1.29 1.28
N PHE A 203 -19.38 -2.35 1.47
CA PHE A 203 -19.58 -3.42 0.49
C PHE A 203 -21.07 -3.61 0.21
N GLY A 204 -21.42 -3.87 -1.05
CA GLY A 204 -22.81 -3.98 -1.49
C GLY A 204 -23.10 -3.07 -2.68
N PRO A 205 -24.38 -2.94 -3.09
CA PRO A 205 -24.72 -2.20 -4.29
C PRO A 205 -24.55 -0.69 -4.12
N ILE A 206 -24.17 -0.02 -5.21
CA ILE A 206 -23.65 1.37 -5.19
C ILE A 206 -24.62 2.38 -4.56
N VAL A 207 -25.92 2.25 -4.84
CA VAL A 207 -26.96 3.18 -4.34
C VAL A 207 -27.08 3.12 -2.82
N GLN A 208 -27.05 1.92 -2.25
CA GLN A 208 -27.10 1.70 -0.81
C GLN A 208 -25.81 2.15 -0.13
N ARG A 209 -24.65 1.89 -0.76
CA ARG A 209 -23.35 2.41 -0.26
C ARG A 209 -23.32 3.93 -0.23
N ASP A 210 -23.82 4.60 -1.26
CA ASP A 210 -23.86 6.06 -1.32
C ASP A 210 -24.74 6.65 -0.21
N SER A 211 -25.88 6.01 0.06
CA SER A 211 -26.80 6.39 1.13
C SER A 211 -26.17 6.21 2.51
N ALA A 212 -25.55 5.06 2.78
CA ALA A 212 -24.83 4.81 4.03
C ALA A 212 -23.62 5.74 4.21
N ARG A 213 -22.87 6.02 3.12
CA ARG A 213 -21.75 6.97 3.13
C ARG A 213 -22.22 8.35 3.56
N TYR A 214 -23.34 8.83 3.03
CA TYR A 214 -23.91 10.13 3.39
C TYR A 214 -24.22 10.20 4.89
N GLU A 215 -24.82 9.16 5.47
CA GLU A 215 -25.11 9.11 6.91
C GLU A 215 -23.85 9.04 7.77
N ILE A 216 -22.85 8.25 7.37
CA ILE A 216 -21.56 8.17 8.07
C ILE A 216 -20.85 9.52 8.04
N LEU A 217 -20.80 10.19 6.88
CA LEU A 217 -20.22 11.53 6.75
C LEU A 217 -20.99 12.57 7.57
N GLY A 218 -22.33 12.52 7.55
CA GLY A 218 -23.17 13.38 8.39
C GLY A 218 -22.89 13.17 9.87
N LYS A 219 -22.79 11.91 10.30
CA LYS A 219 -22.43 11.55 11.68
C LYS A 219 -21.04 12.08 12.03
N VAL A 220 -20.04 11.86 11.17
CA VAL A 220 -18.67 12.36 11.38
C VAL A 220 -18.63 13.88 11.46
N ASN A 221 -19.33 14.58 10.58
CA ASN A 221 -19.37 16.05 10.59
C ASN A 221 -20.04 16.56 11.88
N HIS A 222 -21.13 15.93 12.32
CA HIS A 222 -21.73 16.22 13.62
C HIS A 222 -20.78 15.93 14.78
N LEU A 223 -20.08 14.80 14.71
CA LEU A 223 -19.09 14.37 15.69
C LEU A 223 -17.89 15.34 15.76
N ARG A 224 -17.46 15.91 14.63
CA ARG A 224 -16.38 16.90 14.54
C ARG A 224 -16.83 18.32 14.90
N SER A 225 -18.12 18.66 14.73
CA SER A 225 -18.66 19.96 15.12
C SER A 225 -18.92 20.06 16.63
N GLN A 226 -18.98 18.93 17.33
CA GLN A 226 -19.01 18.90 18.78
C GLN A 226 -17.71 19.48 19.34
N LYS A 227 -17.84 20.41 20.30
CA LYS A 227 -16.68 20.97 20.99
C LYS A 227 -16.04 19.88 21.85
N PHE A 228 -14.74 19.73 21.67
CA PHE A 228 -13.91 18.95 22.58
C PHE A 228 -13.31 19.90 23.62
N TRP A 229 -13.39 19.49 24.86
CA TRP A 229 -12.80 20.21 25.98
C TRP A 229 -11.77 19.33 26.64
N ASP A 230 -10.53 19.77 26.57
CA ASP A 230 -9.42 19.08 27.20
C ASP A 230 -9.23 19.64 28.60
N ILE A 231 -9.46 18.81 29.61
CA ILE A 231 -9.23 19.15 31.01
C ILE A 231 -7.92 18.50 31.45
N PRO A 232 -6.86 19.29 31.71
CA PRO A 232 -5.58 18.75 32.18
C PRO A 232 -5.74 18.12 33.56
N LEU A 233 -5.20 16.91 33.72
CA LEU A 233 -5.10 16.22 35.00
C LEU A 233 -3.65 16.25 35.48
N ALA A 234 -3.42 16.73 36.70
CA ALA A 234 -2.11 16.60 37.32
C ALA A 234 -1.74 15.10 37.44
N GLY A 235 -0.47 14.73 37.25
CA GLY A 235 -0.06 13.32 37.17
C GLY A 235 -0.49 12.47 38.37
N ARG A 236 -0.49 13.05 39.59
CA ARG A 236 -0.96 12.41 40.83
C ARG A 236 -2.48 12.21 40.85
N LEU A 237 -3.22 13.15 40.25
CA LEU A 237 -4.68 13.11 40.19
C LEU A 237 -5.20 11.99 39.31
N ILE A 238 -4.45 11.52 38.32
CA ILE A 238 -4.93 10.50 37.37
C ILE A 238 -5.25 9.20 38.10
N GLY A 239 -4.35 8.69 38.93
CA GLY A 239 -4.58 7.45 39.68
C GLY A 239 -5.77 7.56 40.62
N LEU A 240 -5.90 8.72 41.28
CA LEU A 240 -6.97 9.01 42.24
C LEU A 240 -8.32 9.20 41.53
N PHE A 241 -8.35 9.93 40.42
CA PHE A 241 -9.53 10.16 39.61
C PHE A 241 -10.03 8.86 38.95
N VAL A 242 -9.13 8.01 38.47
CA VAL A 242 -9.46 6.68 37.90
C VAL A 242 -10.08 5.74 38.93
N SER A 243 -9.68 5.86 40.20
CA SER A 243 -10.11 4.94 41.28
C SER A 243 -11.59 5.03 41.66
N GLY A 244 -12.32 6.07 41.22
CA GLY A 244 -13.77 6.14 41.42
C GLY A 244 -14.48 7.35 40.83
N ASP A 245 -13.82 8.50 40.69
CA ASP A 245 -14.47 9.72 40.19
C ASP A 245 -14.70 9.67 38.66
N LEU A 246 -13.85 8.98 37.91
CA LEU A 246 -14.02 8.76 36.46
C LEU A 246 -15.28 7.94 36.15
N ILE A 247 -15.55 6.87 36.91
CA ILE A 247 -16.74 6.01 36.69
C ILE A 247 -18.00 6.81 36.97
N LYS A 248 -18.03 7.60 38.05
CA LYS A 248 -19.16 8.49 38.39
C LYS A 248 -19.39 9.54 37.31
N LEU A 249 -18.31 10.14 36.79
CA LEU A 249 -18.40 11.07 35.68
C LEU A 249 -18.97 10.39 34.43
N GLN A 250 -18.47 9.22 34.06
CA GLN A 250 -18.96 8.45 32.92
C GLN A 250 -20.44 8.04 33.04
N GLN A 251 -20.91 7.72 34.25
CA GLN A 251 -22.32 7.45 34.51
C GLN A 251 -23.20 8.70 34.36
N ASN A 252 -22.69 9.87 34.76
CA ASN A 252 -23.43 11.13 34.74
C ASN A 252 -23.53 11.75 33.35
N ILE A 253 -22.46 11.71 32.55
CA ILE A 253 -22.40 12.40 31.25
C ILE A 253 -22.27 11.47 30.04
N GLY A 254 -22.32 10.15 30.26
CA GLY A 254 -22.16 9.14 29.21
C GLY A 254 -20.70 8.74 29.03
N ARG A 255 -20.42 7.43 29.06
CA ARG A 255 -19.06 6.88 28.94
C ARG A 255 -18.41 7.22 27.61
N GLU A 256 -19.21 7.37 26.56
CA GLU A 256 -18.80 7.73 25.21
C GLU A 256 -18.34 9.19 25.10
N ASN A 257 -18.76 10.06 26.02
CA ASN A 257 -18.45 11.49 26.02
C ASN A 257 -17.20 11.84 26.83
N VAL A 258 -16.59 10.84 27.48
CA VAL A 258 -15.42 11.01 28.35
C VAL A 258 -14.28 10.14 27.85
N VAL A 259 -13.15 10.77 27.55
CA VAL A 259 -11.93 10.07 27.12
C VAL A 259 -10.81 10.47 28.05
N LEU A 260 -10.35 9.52 28.87
CA LEU A 260 -9.16 9.74 29.66
C LEU A 260 -7.95 9.28 28.84
N ASN A 261 -7.16 10.25 28.36
CA ASN A 261 -5.87 9.96 27.77
C ASN A 261 -4.81 9.95 28.88
N LEU A 262 -4.45 8.75 29.34
CA LEU A 262 -3.43 8.53 30.38
C LEU A 262 -2.04 9.04 29.95
N GLU A 263 -1.80 9.07 28.65
CA GLU A 263 -0.50 9.35 28.01
C GLU A 263 -0.31 10.86 27.72
N LYS A 264 -1.41 11.61 27.54
CA LYS A 264 -1.45 13.09 27.49
C LYS A 264 -1.87 13.74 28.82
N ARG A 265 -2.34 12.95 29.79
CA ARG A 265 -2.91 13.43 31.07
C ARG A 265 -4.09 14.38 30.87
N ILE A 266 -4.90 14.10 29.86
CA ILE A 266 -6.03 14.94 29.50
C ILE A 266 -7.31 14.11 29.65
N LEU A 267 -8.28 14.67 30.34
CA LEU A 267 -9.65 14.23 30.29
C LEU A 267 -10.34 15.01 29.18
N THR A 268 -10.46 14.40 28.01
CA THR A 268 -11.15 14.97 26.87
C THR A 268 -12.64 14.72 27.01
N ILE A 269 -13.41 15.80 27.02
CA ILE A 269 -14.85 15.80 27.16
C ILE A 269 -15.47 16.20 25.82
N ARG A 270 -16.36 15.34 25.33
CA ARG A 270 -17.10 15.53 24.09
C ARG A 270 -18.53 15.94 24.43
N GLY A 271 -18.95 17.15 24.08
CA GLY A 271 -20.32 17.58 24.36
C GLY A 271 -20.54 19.09 24.40
N ASN A 272 -21.65 19.49 25.02
CA ASN A 272 -21.99 20.91 25.22
C ASN A 272 -21.35 21.48 26.50
N GLU A 273 -21.48 22.79 26.70
CA GLU A 273 -20.90 23.50 27.86
C GLU A 273 -21.33 22.92 29.21
N ARG A 274 -22.56 22.37 29.30
CA ARG A 274 -23.06 21.76 30.54
C ARG A 274 -22.27 20.51 30.91
N ILE A 275 -21.97 19.66 29.92
CA ILE A 275 -21.16 18.44 30.09
C ILE A 275 -19.72 18.81 30.47
N HIS A 276 -19.13 19.81 29.81
CA HIS A 276 -17.81 20.35 30.16
C HIS A 276 -17.76 20.86 31.60
N GLN A 277 -18.73 21.69 32.01
CA GLN A 277 -18.81 22.21 33.38
C GLN A 277 -18.95 21.10 34.42
N ALA A 278 -19.73 20.05 34.14
CA ALA A 278 -19.86 18.89 35.03
C ALA A 278 -18.52 18.16 35.20
N ALA A 279 -17.76 17.98 34.12
CA ALA A 279 -16.44 17.37 34.16
C ALA A 279 -15.40 18.23 34.90
N CYS A 280 -15.38 19.55 34.67
CA CYS A 280 -14.51 20.48 35.42
C CYS A 280 -14.78 20.43 36.92
N LYS A 281 -16.05 20.40 37.33
CA LYS A 281 -16.42 20.23 38.75
C LYS A 281 -15.93 18.91 39.33
N ALA A 282 -16.03 17.81 38.58
CA ALA A 282 -15.54 16.51 39.02
C ALA A 282 -14.01 16.51 39.23
N VAL A 283 -13.26 17.13 38.33
CA VAL A 283 -11.79 17.25 38.44
C VAL A 283 -11.38 18.15 39.60
N GLN A 284 -12.07 19.27 39.81
CA GLN A 284 -11.81 20.17 40.94
C GLN A 284 -12.09 19.51 42.29
N LEU A 285 -13.17 18.71 42.38
CA LEU A 285 -13.49 17.95 43.59
C LEU A 285 -12.43 16.88 43.91
N ALA A 286 -11.86 16.26 42.87
CA ALA A 286 -10.73 15.35 43.04
C ALA A 286 -9.46 16.10 43.45
N GLN A 287 -9.24 17.31 42.94
CA GLN A 287 -8.07 18.14 43.29
C GLN A 287 -8.07 18.57 44.75
N SER A 288 -9.20 19.03 45.27
CA SER A 288 -9.31 19.50 46.66
C SER A 288 -9.09 18.38 47.69
N ARG A 289 -9.29 17.11 47.32
CA ARG A 289 -9.04 15.96 48.19
C ARG A 289 -7.56 15.58 48.32
N HIS A 290 -6.67 16.09 47.46
CA HIS A 290 -5.31 15.56 47.28
C HIS A 290 -4.19 16.62 47.28
N VAL A 291 -4.36 17.70 48.05
CA VAL A 291 -3.48 18.88 48.05
C VAL A 291 -2.08 18.64 48.66
N ASP A 292 -1.87 17.63 49.52
CA ASP A 292 -0.74 17.63 50.47
C ASP A 292 0.41 16.63 50.28
N GLU A 293 0.49 15.89 49.17
CA GLU A 293 1.50 14.84 49.08
C GLU A 293 2.71 15.21 48.16
N ARG A 294 3.89 15.28 48.80
CA ARG A 294 5.31 15.50 48.37
C ARG A 294 5.67 15.57 46.86
N ARG A 295 6.40 16.64 46.50
CA ARG A 295 7.16 16.86 45.23
C ARG A 295 8.43 15.98 45.15
N PRO A 296 8.65 15.18 44.08
CA PRO A 296 9.98 14.65 43.75
C PRO A 296 10.84 15.70 43.05
N ALA A 297 12.18 15.54 43.10
CA ALA A 297 13.15 16.42 42.43
C ALA A 297 12.93 16.44 40.90
N ALA A 298 12.93 17.63 40.29
CA ALA A 298 12.70 17.81 38.87
C ALA A 298 13.88 17.29 38.04
N ALA A 299 13.62 16.48 37.01
CA ALA A 299 14.62 16.02 36.05
C ALA A 299 14.68 16.99 34.85
N ILE A 300 15.90 17.35 34.42
CA ILE A 300 16.14 18.33 33.34
C ILE A 300 16.11 17.63 31.97
N CYS A 301 15.40 18.22 31.00
CA CYS A 301 15.31 17.72 29.64
C CYS A 301 16.58 18.05 28.82
N PRO A 302 17.16 17.09 28.08
CA PRO A 302 18.40 17.31 27.32
C PRO A 302 18.25 18.15 26.04
N VAL A 303 17.02 18.50 25.64
CA VAL A 303 16.75 19.27 24.41
C VAL A 303 16.50 20.75 24.71
N CYS A 304 15.64 21.03 25.70
CA CYS A 304 15.29 22.40 26.07
C CYS A 304 16.04 22.90 27.32
N PHE A 305 16.86 22.06 27.95
CA PHE A 305 17.67 22.38 29.14
C PHE A 305 16.86 22.95 30.31
N SER A 306 15.57 22.60 30.38
CA SER A 306 14.63 23.04 31.41
C SER A 306 14.01 21.84 32.11
N ASP A 307 13.34 22.07 33.25
CA ASP A 307 12.57 21.03 33.94
C ASP A 307 11.62 20.33 32.97
N ALA A 308 11.63 19.01 32.97
CA ALA A 308 10.87 18.23 32.01
C ALA A 308 9.36 18.42 32.20
N VAL A 309 8.74 19.15 31.27
CA VAL A 309 7.29 19.34 31.19
C VAL A 309 6.67 18.11 30.54
N ILE A 310 5.79 17.42 31.28
CA ILE A 310 5.25 16.10 30.91
C ILE A 310 6.41 15.10 30.68
N PRO A 311 7.08 14.67 31.77
CA PRO A 311 8.31 13.90 31.68
C PRO A 311 8.08 12.52 31.06
N ILE A 312 8.90 12.19 30.07
CA ILE A 312 9.06 10.86 29.50
C ILE A 312 10.37 10.28 30.01
N HIS A 313 10.28 9.19 30.76
CA HIS A 313 11.46 8.49 31.28
C HIS A 313 11.91 7.45 30.27
N MET A 314 13.17 7.58 29.86
CA MET A 314 13.83 6.65 28.96
C MET A 314 14.36 5.45 29.74
N GLU A 315 14.53 4.30 29.08
CA GLU A 315 15.17 3.11 29.67
C GLU A 315 16.61 3.38 30.15
N CYS A 316 17.28 4.36 29.54
CA CYS A 316 18.60 4.83 29.93
C CYS A 316 18.62 5.76 31.17
N GLY A 317 17.47 6.04 31.77
CA GLY A 317 17.34 6.90 32.96
C GLY A 317 17.21 8.40 32.66
N HIS A 318 17.42 8.85 31.42
CA HIS A 318 17.20 10.23 31.02
C HIS A 318 15.71 10.59 30.97
N THR A 319 15.40 11.86 31.23
CA THR A 319 14.01 12.35 31.21
C THR A 319 13.85 13.45 30.17
N TRP A 320 12.81 13.36 29.35
CA TRP A 320 12.53 14.30 28.25
C TRP A 320 11.19 15.00 28.44
N CYS A 321 11.05 16.22 27.93
CA CYS A 321 9.72 16.76 27.66
C CYS A 321 9.06 15.95 26.56
N LYS A 322 7.77 15.60 26.70
CA LYS A 322 7.02 14.90 25.63
C LYS A 322 7.12 15.62 24.28
N ASN A 323 6.95 16.93 24.26
CA ASN A 323 7.00 17.72 23.03
C ASN A 323 8.40 17.78 22.40
N CYS A 324 9.46 17.82 23.22
CA CYS A 324 10.83 17.79 22.71
C CYS A 324 11.16 16.45 22.07
N LEU A 325 10.74 15.34 22.69
CA LEU A 325 10.91 14.02 22.13
C LEU A 325 10.09 13.84 20.84
N SER A 326 8.82 14.26 20.84
CA SER A 326 7.97 14.26 19.65
C SER A 326 8.61 15.06 18.50
N GLY A 327 9.05 16.29 18.77
CA GLY A 327 9.70 17.14 17.76
C GLY A 327 10.99 16.53 17.21
N TYR A 328 11.81 15.92 18.06
CA TYR A 328 13.01 15.20 17.64
C TYR A 328 12.69 14.03 16.69
N LEU A 329 11.71 13.20 17.07
CA LEU A 329 11.28 12.06 16.25
C LEU A 329 10.67 12.50 14.91
N VAL A 330 9.83 13.54 14.90
CA VAL A 330 9.26 14.07 13.65
C VAL A 330 10.35 14.66 12.75
N ALA A 331 11.32 15.39 13.31
CA ALA A 331 12.42 15.95 12.54
C ALA A 331 13.30 14.88 11.85
N ALA A 332 13.41 13.69 12.47
CA ALA A 332 14.16 12.57 11.89
C ALA A 332 13.59 12.07 10.56
N THR A 333 12.28 12.27 10.31
CA THR A 333 11.64 11.87 9.04
C THR A 333 12.25 12.58 7.82
N GLY A 334 12.66 13.85 7.98
CA GLY A 334 13.27 14.63 6.91
C GLY A 334 14.78 14.39 6.78
N ASN A 335 15.47 14.24 7.90
CA ASN A 335 16.94 14.13 7.91
C ASN A 335 17.46 12.70 7.69
N LYS A 336 16.57 11.69 7.69
CA LYS A 336 16.89 10.26 7.44
C LYS A 336 18.02 9.70 8.32
N MET A 337 18.16 10.22 9.55
CA MET A 337 19.16 9.72 10.50
C MET A 337 18.56 8.59 11.33
N PHE A 338 19.00 7.36 11.09
CA PHE A 338 18.59 6.16 11.83
C PHE A 338 19.83 5.30 12.15
N PRO A 339 19.86 4.56 13.28
CA PRO A 339 18.83 4.49 14.32
C PRO A 339 18.78 5.77 15.19
N LEU A 340 17.62 6.05 15.78
CA LEU A 340 17.45 7.20 16.68
C LEU A 340 17.85 6.83 18.10
N THR A 341 18.76 7.59 18.68
CA THR A 341 19.25 7.39 20.05
C THR A 341 18.87 8.56 20.96
N CYS A 342 18.92 8.31 22.27
CA CYS A 342 18.74 9.34 23.29
C CYS A 342 19.86 10.39 23.22
N LEU A 343 19.51 11.67 23.19
CA LEU A 343 20.46 12.79 23.28
C LEU A 343 20.87 13.18 24.72
N GLY A 344 20.66 12.33 25.71
CA GLY A 344 21.10 12.58 27.09
C GLY A 344 22.63 12.64 27.22
N ASN A 345 23.12 13.25 28.31
CA ASN A 345 24.55 13.46 28.59
C ASN A 345 25.28 14.17 27.41
N ASP A 346 24.77 15.33 26.99
CA ASP A 346 25.34 16.09 25.86
C ASP A 346 25.46 15.25 24.58
N ALA A 347 24.39 14.51 24.25
CA ALA A 347 24.30 13.62 23.10
C ALA A 347 25.32 12.45 23.05
N THR A 348 25.95 12.12 24.18
CA THR A 348 26.84 10.93 24.26
C THR A 348 26.09 9.63 24.57
N CYS A 349 24.81 9.70 24.97
CA CYS A 349 24.00 8.52 25.19
C CYS A 349 23.71 7.78 23.87
N SER A 350 24.08 6.50 23.78
CA SER A 350 23.86 5.68 22.56
C SER A 350 22.65 4.76 22.66
N GLN A 351 21.81 4.94 23.68
CA GLN A 351 20.65 4.07 23.91
C GLN A 351 19.57 4.34 22.85
N PRO A 352 19.17 3.32 22.06
CA PRO A 352 18.14 3.48 21.03
C PRO A 352 16.79 3.86 21.63
N ILE A 353 16.03 4.67 20.90
CA ILE A 353 14.65 4.98 21.25
C ILE A 353 13.77 3.82 20.80
N SER A 354 13.03 3.22 21.74
CA SER A 354 12.17 2.09 21.44
C SER A 354 10.95 2.49 20.60
N LEU A 355 10.48 1.56 19.76
CA LEU A 355 9.29 1.76 18.92
C LEU A 355 8.05 2.01 19.77
N THR A 356 7.92 1.33 20.92
CA THR A 356 6.81 1.53 21.86
C THR A 356 6.80 2.95 22.42
N LEU A 357 7.96 3.51 22.73
CA LEU A 357 8.06 4.90 23.17
C LEU A 357 7.67 5.88 22.06
N ALA A 358 8.15 5.65 20.84
CA ALA A 358 7.79 6.47 19.68
C ALA A 358 6.28 6.42 19.37
N GLN A 359 5.65 5.24 19.45
CA GLN A 359 4.20 5.05 19.25
C GLN A 359 3.37 5.80 20.27
N ASN A 360 3.82 5.84 21.53
CA ASN A 360 3.12 6.59 22.57
C ASN A 360 3.20 8.08 22.28
N VAL A 361 4.40 8.60 22.00
CA VAL A 361 4.65 10.04 21.92
C VAL A 361 4.10 10.69 20.65
N LEU A 362 4.00 9.96 19.54
CA LEU A 362 3.57 10.47 18.22
C LEU A 362 2.10 10.19 17.91
N SER A 363 1.51 10.98 17.01
CA SER A 363 0.23 10.59 16.38
C SER A 363 0.44 9.43 15.41
N ALA A 364 -0.63 8.70 15.08
CA ALA A 364 -0.56 7.57 14.14
C ALA A 364 0.08 7.95 12.80
N SER A 365 -0.29 9.10 12.23
CA SER A 365 0.30 9.57 10.95
C SER A 365 1.77 9.94 11.06
N GLU A 366 2.20 10.51 12.19
CA GLU A 366 3.62 10.84 12.42
C GLU A 366 4.44 9.58 12.66
N PHE A 367 3.88 8.62 13.40
CA PHE A 367 4.51 7.33 13.64
C PHE A 367 4.66 6.55 12.34
N ASP A 368 3.62 6.49 11.50
CA ASP A 368 3.68 5.85 10.18
C ASP A 368 4.74 6.50 9.29
N ALA A 369 4.82 7.84 9.29
CA ALA A 369 5.85 8.57 8.56
C ALA A 369 7.26 8.23 9.08
N LEU A 370 7.45 8.14 10.39
CA LEU A 370 8.73 7.76 11.02
C LEU A 370 9.12 6.32 10.71
N ALA A 371 8.18 5.38 10.83
CA ALA A 371 8.39 3.98 10.52
C ALA A 371 8.75 3.80 9.04
N ASN A 372 8.04 4.49 8.14
CA ASN A 372 8.32 4.47 6.70
C ASN A 372 9.70 5.09 6.40
N ALA A 373 10.06 6.21 7.03
CA ALA A 373 11.38 6.82 6.87
C ALA A 373 12.51 5.89 7.37
N SER A 374 12.32 5.23 8.51
CA SER A 374 13.24 4.23 9.06
C SER A 374 13.40 3.04 8.12
N TYR A 375 12.29 2.49 7.64
CA TYR A 375 12.26 1.39 6.68
C TYR A 375 13.04 1.74 5.41
N TRP A 376 12.75 2.89 4.80
CA TRP A 376 13.47 3.32 3.61
C TRP A 376 14.94 3.59 3.92
N SER A 377 15.28 4.21 5.04
CA SER A 377 16.68 4.39 5.44
C SER A 377 17.44 3.06 5.52
N TYR A 378 16.77 2.00 6.01
CA TYR A 378 17.35 0.66 6.09
C TYR A 378 17.50 0.00 4.72
N VAL A 379 16.46 0.04 3.87
CA VAL A 379 16.51 -0.51 2.51
C VAL A 379 17.62 0.15 1.68
N HIS A 380 17.71 1.49 1.70
CA HIS A 380 18.70 2.23 0.92
C HIS A 380 20.14 2.05 1.44
N SER A 381 20.33 1.70 2.72
CA SER A 381 21.66 1.41 3.28
C SER A 381 22.15 -0.02 2.99
N HIS A 382 21.30 -0.88 2.40
CA HIS A 382 21.61 -2.28 2.10
C HIS A 382 21.34 -2.61 0.61
N PRO A 383 21.96 -1.90 -0.35
CA PRO A 383 21.66 -2.03 -1.79
C PRO A 383 22.03 -3.39 -2.40
N ASN A 384 22.86 -4.20 -1.72
CA ASN A 384 23.22 -5.55 -2.17
C ASN A 384 22.23 -6.63 -1.68
N GLU A 385 21.40 -6.30 -0.69
CA GLU A 385 20.43 -7.23 -0.11
C GLU A 385 19.01 -6.93 -0.58
N PHE A 386 18.68 -5.65 -0.74
CA PHE A 386 17.34 -5.19 -1.11
C PHE A 386 17.35 -4.43 -2.43
N HIS A 387 16.39 -4.78 -3.28
CA HIS A 387 16.21 -4.18 -4.59
C HIS A 387 14.76 -3.74 -4.77
N HIS A 388 14.57 -2.71 -5.59
CA HIS A 388 13.24 -2.21 -5.93
C HIS A 388 12.72 -2.91 -7.17
N CYS A 389 11.41 -3.10 -7.22
CA CYS A 389 10.74 -3.51 -8.45
C CYS A 389 11.07 -2.50 -9.57
N PRO A 390 11.54 -2.94 -10.76
CA PRO A 390 11.91 -2.03 -11.84
C PRO A 390 10.69 -1.40 -12.54
N THR A 391 9.46 -1.84 -12.21
CA THR A 391 8.24 -1.19 -12.70
C THR A 391 8.11 0.21 -12.10
N PRO A 392 7.98 1.27 -12.93
CA PRO A 392 7.75 2.63 -12.45
C PRO A 392 6.56 2.71 -11.49
N ASP A 393 6.68 3.53 -10.44
CA ASP A 393 5.69 3.71 -9.36
C ASP A 393 5.36 2.46 -8.51
N CYS A 394 6.02 1.32 -8.76
CA CYS A 394 5.87 0.14 -7.91
C CYS A 394 6.73 0.28 -6.65
N THR A 395 6.09 0.30 -5.48
CA THR A 395 6.77 0.47 -4.19
C THR A 395 7.32 -0.83 -3.60
N GLN A 396 7.24 -1.94 -4.35
CA GLN A 396 7.67 -3.24 -3.84
C GLN A 396 9.19 -3.34 -3.77
N VAL A 397 9.66 -3.88 -2.64
CA VAL A 397 11.06 -4.21 -2.39
C VAL A 397 11.17 -5.73 -2.30
N TYR A 398 12.20 -6.30 -2.90
CA TYR A 398 12.49 -7.72 -2.84
C TYR A 398 13.94 -7.95 -2.42
N ARG A 399 14.22 -9.17 -1.96
CA ARG A 399 15.59 -9.63 -1.66
C ARG A 399 16.15 -10.39 -2.83
N SER A 400 17.47 -10.32 -3.03
CA SER A 400 18.16 -11.10 -4.06
C SER A 400 17.86 -12.58 -3.93
N ALA A 401 17.68 -13.24 -5.07
CA ALA A 401 17.43 -14.67 -5.16
C ALA A 401 18.58 -15.35 -5.93
N PRO A 402 18.70 -16.69 -5.86
CA PRO A 402 19.65 -17.43 -6.70
C PRO A 402 19.49 -17.11 -8.18
N ARG A 403 20.58 -17.21 -8.96
CA ARG A 403 20.63 -16.79 -10.38
C ARG A 403 19.64 -17.54 -11.28
N ASP A 404 19.32 -18.76 -10.88
CA ASP A 404 18.43 -19.73 -11.50
C ASP A 404 16.96 -19.56 -11.10
N ALA A 405 16.67 -18.66 -10.15
CA ALA A 405 15.31 -18.30 -9.79
C ALA A 405 14.73 -17.22 -10.71
N ILE A 406 13.41 -17.14 -10.76
CA ILE A 406 12.69 -16.05 -11.41
C ILE A 406 11.82 -15.39 -10.36
N LEU A 407 12.09 -14.12 -10.08
CA LEU A 407 11.31 -13.36 -9.13
C LEU A 407 10.07 -12.80 -9.82
N GLN A 408 8.93 -12.85 -9.15
CA GLN A 408 7.71 -12.21 -9.63
C GLN A 408 7.23 -11.19 -8.61
N CYS A 409 7.09 -9.93 -9.04
CA CYS A 409 6.59 -8.89 -8.16
C CYS A 409 5.12 -9.18 -7.77
N PRO A 410 4.78 -9.29 -6.48
CA PRO A 410 3.42 -9.61 -6.05
C PRO A 410 2.44 -8.46 -6.30
N SER A 411 2.93 -7.23 -6.51
CA SER A 411 2.07 -6.07 -6.75
C SER A 411 1.75 -5.91 -8.24
N CYS A 412 2.77 -5.77 -9.08
CA CYS A 412 2.63 -5.46 -10.50
C CYS A 412 2.82 -6.67 -11.43
N LEU A 413 3.11 -7.85 -10.89
CA LEU A 413 3.30 -9.12 -11.61
C LEU A 413 4.48 -9.19 -12.58
N MET A 414 5.30 -8.15 -12.68
CA MET A 414 6.52 -8.15 -13.47
C MET A 414 7.44 -9.29 -13.01
N ARG A 415 7.97 -10.05 -13.98
CA ARG A 415 9.06 -11.01 -13.76
C ARG A 415 10.37 -10.24 -13.75
N ILE A 416 11.22 -10.51 -12.77
CA ILE A 416 12.45 -9.78 -12.51
C ILE A 416 13.61 -10.77 -12.55
N CYS A 417 14.67 -10.43 -13.29
CA CYS A 417 15.90 -11.19 -13.24
C CYS A 417 16.62 -10.93 -11.91
N PRO A 418 16.92 -11.95 -11.09
CA PRO A 418 17.55 -11.74 -9.79
C PRO A 418 19.03 -11.35 -9.89
N SER A 419 19.65 -11.49 -11.07
CA SER A 419 21.06 -11.19 -11.30
C SER A 419 21.31 -9.73 -11.70
N CYS A 420 20.52 -9.18 -12.63
CA CYS A 420 20.67 -7.82 -13.16
C CYS A 420 19.55 -6.87 -12.68
N HIS A 421 18.55 -7.37 -11.95
CA HIS A 421 17.49 -6.58 -11.31
C HIS A 421 16.56 -5.80 -12.25
N VAL A 422 16.57 -6.11 -13.55
CA VAL A 422 15.66 -5.56 -14.56
C VAL A 422 14.53 -6.53 -14.90
N GLU A 423 13.66 -6.16 -15.86
CA GLU A 423 12.63 -7.06 -16.39
C GLU A 423 13.26 -8.37 -16.89
N TYR A 424 12.65 -9.49 -16.53
CA TYR A 424 13.16 -10.80 -16.90
C TYR A 424 13.19 -10.97 -18.42
N HIS A 425 14.33 -11.43 -18.93
CA HIS A 425 14.63 -11.53 -20.34
C HIS A 425 14.79 -13.00 -20.74
N ASP A 426 13.77 -13.54 -21.42
CA ASP A 426 13.79 -14.91 -21.93
C ASP A 426 14.78 -15.03 -23.11
N GLY A 427 15.76 -15.94 -23.02
CA GLY A 427 16.68 -16.27 -24.12
C GLY A 427 17.86 -15.32 -24.33
N TRP A 428 18.04 -14.32 -23.46
CA TRP A 428 19.19 -13.41 -23.45
C TRP A 428 19.95 -13.55 -22.13
N THR A 429 21.28 -13.49 -22.18
CA THR A 429 22.12 -13.39 -20.99
C THR A 429 22.04 -11.98 -20.40
N CYS A 430 22.40 -11.81 -19.12
CA CYS A 430 22.41 -10.49 -18.50
C CYS A 430 23.41 -9.56 -19.20
N GLU A 431 24.54 -10.13 -19.61
CA GLU A 431 25.65 -9.45 -20.28
C GLU A 431 25.25 -8.95 -21.68
N GLU A 432 24.49 -9.75 -22.44
CA GLU A 432 23.97 -9.32 -23.75
C GLU A 432 22.99 -8.16 -23.63
N LEU A 433 22.12 -8.18 -22.61
CA LEU A 433 21.17 -7.11 -22.38
C LEU A 433 21.86 -5.82 -21.94
N GLU A 434 22.84 -5.92 -21.02
CA GLU A 434 23.64 -4.78 -20.56
C GLU A 434 24.41 -4.13 -21.72
N ALA A 435 25.02 -4.93 -22.61
CA ALA A 435 25.73 -4.41 -23.77
C ALA A 435 24.82 -3.63 -24.75
N VAL A 436 23.56 -4.05 -24.90
CA VAL A 436 22.57 -3.33 -25.71
C VAL A 436 22.18 -2.02 -25.02
N ASP A 437 21.95 -2.05 -23.71
CA ASP A 437 21.56 -0.86 -22.95
C ASP A 437 22.69 0.18 -22.91
N ASP A 438 23.93 -0.25 -22.70
CA ASP A 438 25.13 0.60 -22.79
C ASP A 438 25.26 1.28 -24.14
N LYS A 439 25.00 0.53 -25.22
CA LYS A 439 25.04 1.08 -26.58
C LYS A 439 23.94 2.11 -26.80
N LEU A 440 22.71 1.82 -26.38
CA LEU A 440 21.58 2.75 -26.46
C LEU A 440 21.83 4.01 -25.62
N PHE A 441 22.42 3.86 -24.43
CA PHE A 441 22.81 4.97 -23.57
C PHE A 441 23.93 5.82 -24.18
N ALA A 442 24.91 5.21 -24.85
CA ALA A 442 25.96 5.91 -25.57
C ALA A 442 25.38 6.72 -26.74
N GLU A 443 24.54 6.11 -27.57
CA GLU A 443 23.85 6.79 -28.69
C GLU A 443 22.94 7.95 -28.18
N TRP A 444 22.24 7.74 -27.07
CA TRP A 444 21.46 8.80 -26.43
C TRP A 444 22.37 9.93 -25.91
N SER A 445 23.48 9.59 -25.26
CA SER A 445 24.44 10.56 -24.74
C SER A 445 25.11 11.39 -25.84
N GLU A 446 25.32 10.83 -27.03
CA GLU A 446 25.86 11.57 -28.19
C GLU A 446 24.88 12.63 -28.73
N SER A 447 23.58 12.42 -28.56
CA SER A 447 22.53 13.33 -29.02
C SER A 447 22.06 14.33 -27.97
N HIS A 448 22.58 14.27 -26.75
CA HIS A 448 22.21 15.13 -25.62
C HIS A 448 23.44 15.82 -25.01
N ASP A 449 23.24 16.92 -24.29
CA ASP A 449 24.33 17.65 -23.63
C ASP A 449 24.67 16.98 -22.29
N VAL A 450 25.32 15.82 -22.41
CA VAL A 450 25.70 14.94 -21.30
C VAL A 450 27.22 14.84 -21.24
N LYS A 451 27.78 14.95 -20.03
CA LYS A 451 29.23 14.79 -19.75
C LYS A 451 29.43 13.98 -18.49
N ASN A 452 30.60 13.37 -18.32
CA ASN A 452 30.91 12.66 -17.08
C ASN A 452 31.43 13.62 -15.99
N CYS A 453 30.92 13.48 -14.77
CA CYS A 453 31.39 14.21 -13.61
C CYS A 453 32.90 13.93 -13.39
N PRO A 454 33.78 14.94 -13.35
CA PRO A 454 35.21 14.70 -13.20
C PRO A 454 35.59 14.03 -11.88
N GLY A 455 34.82 14.28 -10.82
CA GLY A 455 35.06 13.77 -9.47
C GLY A 455 34.61 12.32 -9.25
N CYS A 456 33.39 11.95 -9.66
CA CYS A 456 32.83 10.61 -9.41
C CYS A 456 32.43 9.83 -10.67
N LYS A 457 32.73 10.36 -11.86
CA LYS A 457 32.53 9.75 -13.19
C LYS A 457 31.11 9.40 -13.60
N ILE A 458 30.10 9.72 -12.78
CA ILE A 458 28.71 9.55 -13.20
C ILE A 458 28.37 10.50 -14.36
N PRO A 459 27.54 10.07 -15.33
CA PRO A 459 26.97 10.97 -16.33
C PRO A 459 26.14 12.06 -15.65
N ILE A 460 26.33 13.30 -16.10
CA ILE A 460 25.56 14.48 -15.70
C ILE A 460 25.05 15.13 -16.99
N GLU A 461 23.82 15.61 -16.97
CA GLU A 461 23.18 16.33 -18.09
C GLU A 461 23.07 17.81 -17.74
N ARG A 462 23.33 18.71 -18.70
CA ARG A 462 23.10 20.14 -18.49
C ARG A 462 21.64 20.50 -18.75
N SER A 463 20.91 20.79 -17.68
CA SER A 463 19.65 21.53 -17.79
C SER A 463 19.94 22.98 -18.18
N GLN A 464 19.25 23.48 -19.22
CA GLN A 464 19.64 24.67 -19.99
C GLN A 464 20.01 25.92 -19.16
N GLY A 465 20.87 26.78 -19.73
CA GLY A 465 21.04 28.19 -19.32
C GLY A 465 22.27 28.51 -18.46
N CYS A 466 22.83 27.56 -17.69
CA CYS A 466 23.97 27.85 -16.83
C CYS A 466 25.13 26.87 -17.04
N ASN A 467 26.36 27.40 -17.14
CA ASN A 467 27.59 26.60 -17.20
C ASN A 467 28.07 26.15 -15.80
N HIS A 468 27.42 26.57 -14.73
CA HIS A 468 27.68 26.06 -13.38
C HIS A 468 26.79 24.86 -13.10
N MET A 469 27.37 23.66 -13.07
CA MET A 469 26.69 22.43 -12.70
C MET A 469 27.18 21.92 -11.35
N THR A 470 26.29 21.31 -10.56
CA THR A 470 26.65 20.66 -9.29
C THR A 470 26.30 19.18 -9.38
N CYS A 471 27.27 18.30 -9.15
CA CYS A 471 27.03 16.87 -9.18
C CYS A 471 26.12 16.46 -8.01
N THR A 472 24.97 15.86 -8.29
CA THR A 472 24.01 15.43 -7.26
C THR A 472 24.54 14.34 -6.34
N ARG A 473 25.51 13.53 -6.82
CA ARG A 473 26.12 12.43 -6.04
C ARG A 473 27.27 12.88 -5.15
N CYS A 474 28.26 13.58 -5.70
CA CYS A 474 29.48 13.96 -4.97
C CYS A 474 29.51 15.45 -4.55
N GLN A 475 28.47 16.22 -4.88
CA GLN A 475 28.32 17.64 -4.54
C GLN A 475 29.45 18.54 -5.06
N THR A 476 30.29 18.06 -5.98
CA THR A 476 31.34 18.87 -6.62
C THR A 476 30.71 19.83 -7.62
N HIS A 477 31.07 21.11 -7.52
CA HIS A 477 30.68 22.14 -8.50
C HIS A 477 31.62 22.08 -9.71
N ILE A 478 31.07 22.20 -10.91
CA ILE A 478 31.75 21.89 -12.18
C ILE A 478 31.43 23.00 -13.17
N CYS A 479 32.46 23.54 -13.82
CA CYS A 479 32.26 24.36 -15.00
C CYS A 479 31.96 23.47 -16.21
N TRP A 480 30.79 23.61 -16.83
CA TRP A 480 30.34 22.78 -17.94
C TRP A 480 31.23 22.89 -19.18
N VAL A 481 31.84 24.06 -19.39
CA VAL A 481 32.65 24.33 -20.58
C VAL A 481 33.95 23.53 -20.54
N CYS A 482 34.72 23.65 -19.46
CA CYS A 482 36.06 23.07 -19.34
C CYS A 482 36.17 21.89 -18.35
N LEU A 483 35.09 21.55 -17.65
CA LEU A 483 35.04 20.51 -16.61
C LEU A 483 35.98 20.77 -15.40
N ALA A 484 36.40 22.02 -15.16
CA ALA A 484 37.11 22.38 -13.94
C ALA A 484 36.22 22.17 -12.70
N THR A 485 36.81 21.66 -11.62
CA THR A 485 36.10 21.28 -10.39
C THR A 485 36.35 22.26 -9.24
N PHE A 486 35.30 22.50 -8.47
CA PHE A 486 35.29 23.42 -7.33
C PHE A 486 34.57 22.73 -6.16
N PRO A 487 35.28 21.96 -5.31
CA PRO A 487 34.68 21.12 -4.26
C PRO A 487 33.81 21.87 -3.22
N LYS A 488 33.94 23.20 -3.13
CA LYS A 488 33.12 24.07 -2.25
C LYS A 488 32.40 25.20 -3.01
N GLY A 489 32.36 25.13 -4.34
CA GLY A 489 31.75 26.15 -5.22
C GLY A 489 32.48 27.50 -5.26
N GLN A 490 33.53 27.68 -4.46
CA GLN A 490 34.23 28.95 -4.32
C GLN A 490 35.11 29.23 -5.55
N GLY A 491 34.93 30.41 -6.16
CA GLY A 491 35.69 30.86 -7.33
C GLY A 491 35.19 30.38 -8.70
N ILE A 492 34.12 29.57 -8.76
CA ILE A 492 33.61 29.06 -10.04
C ILE A 492 33.05 30.16 -10.95
N TYR A 493 32.35 31.16 -10.39
CA TYR A 493 31.83 32.28 -11.16
C TYR A 493 32.94 33.20 -11.68
N ASP A 494 34.00 33.38 -10.89
CA ASP A 494 35.16 34.14 -11.31
C ASP A 494 35.89 33.42 -12.44
N HIS A 495 36.10 32.11 -12.30
CA HIS A 495 36.64 31.26 -13.37
C HIS A 495 35.81 31.39 -14.66
N MET A 496 34.49 31.25 -14.58
CA MET A 496 33.63 31.34 -15.78
C MET A 496 33.70 32.70 -16.47
N ARG A 497 33.75 33.79 -15.70
CA ARG A 497 33.87 35.15 -16.26
C ARG A 497 35.25 35.40 -16.89
N HIS A 498 36.33 34.94 -16.27
CA HIS A 498 37.69 35.18 -16.76
C HIS A 498 38.06 34.27 -17.94
N GLU A 499 37.76 32.97 -17.84
CA GLU A 499 38.20 31.98 -18.82
C GLU A 499 37.21 31.82 -19.99
N HIS A 500 35.91 31.98 -19.74
CA HIS A 500 34.86 31.73 -20.74
C HIS A 500 34.05 32.99 -21.09
N GLY A 501 34.37 34.15 -20.51
CA GLY A 501 33.73 35.43 -20.80
C GLY A 501 32.27 35.54 -20.35
N GLY A 502 31.72 34.54 -19.64
CA GLY A 502 30.31 34.49 -19.27
C GLY A 502 29.94 33.23 -18.47
N ILE A 503 28.75 33.24 -17.85
CA ILE A 503 28.28 32.17 -16.95
C ILE A 503 27.30 31.19 -17.60
N GLY A 504 26.97 31.38 -18.88
CA GLY A 504 25.93 30.67 -19.60
C GLY A 504 25.34 31.52 -20.72
N LEU A 505 24.30 31.02 -21.40
CA LEU A 505 23.50 31.80 -22.36
C LEU A 505 22.72 32.90 -21.63
#